data_AF-A0AAW5WM33-F1
#
_entry.id   AF-A0AAW5WM33-F1
#
_cell.length_a   1.000
_cell.length_b   1.000
_cell.length_c   1.000
_cell.angle_alpha   90.00
_cell.angle_beta   90.00
_cell.angle_gamma   90.00
#
_symmetry.space_group_name_H-M   'P 1'
#
loop_
_entity.id
_entity.type
_entity.pdbx_description
1 polymer ?
#
loop_
_entity_poly.entity_id
_entity_poly.type
_entity_poly.pdbx_seq_one_letter_code
_entity_poly.pdbx_strand_id
1 'polypeptide(L)'
;MLESLSQFGFILMVFTPFIAVPIFCFFVGWMIPRSQITEKSIMAVLSFVLFCLVLISYYAPQLLGMFFWGLIWFFIGLLRAKNYSKSQFWIRWLIFSVCFTIYILVYLYFFKLF
;
A
#
# COMPACT_ATOMS: atom_id res chain seq x y z
N MET A 1 23.25 26.89 -15.48
CA MET A 1 23.73 25.87 -14.50
C MET A 1 22.88 25.88 -13.23
N LEU A 2 22.65 27.04 -12.60
CA LEU A 2 21.78 27.17 -11.41
C LEU A 2 20.32 26.73 -11.65
N GLU A 3 19.76 27.08 -12.82
CA GLU A 3 18.41 26.72 -13.24
C GLU A 3 18.20 25.21 -13.45
N SER A 4 19.20 24.54 -14.05
CA SER A 4 19.18 23.09 -14.23
C SER A 4 19.31 22.36 -12.89
N LEU A 5 20.09 22.90 -11.95
CA LEU A 5 20.19 22.36 -10.59
C LEU A 5 18.89 22.55 -9.80
N SER A 6 18.23 23.70 -9.96
CA SER A 6 16.90 24.00 -9.41
C SER A 6 15.84 23.03 -9.95
N GLN A 7 15.80 22.81 -11.26
CA GLN A 7 14.90 21.85 -11.88
C GLN A 7 15.17 20.42 -11.41
N PHE A 8 16.44 20.03 -11.27
CA PHE A 8 16.82 18.73 -10.73
C PHE A 8 16.38 18.55 -9.26
N GLY A 9 16.58 19.56 -8.41
CA GLY A 9 16.10 19.57 -7.03
C GLY A 9 14.58 19.48 -6.92
N PHE A 10 13.86 20.19 -7.80
CA PHE A 10 12.40 20.12 -7.88
C PHE A 10 11.91 18.74 -8.31
N ILE A 11 12.52 18.15 -9.34
CA ILE A 11 12.25 16.77 -9.77
C ILE A 11 12.43 15.81 -8.59
N LEU A 12 13.56 15.88 -7.88
CA LEU A 12 13.79 15.04 -6.71
C LEU A 12 12.72 15.25 -5.64
N MET A 13 12.37 16.47 -5.30
CA MET A 13 11.32 16.77 -4.31
C MET A 13 9.97 16.18 -4.69
N VAL A 14 9.59 16.27 -5.97
CA VAL A 14 8.34 15.71 -6.49
C VAL A 14 8.35 14.19 -6.46
N PHE A 15 9.48 13.54 -6.80
CA PHE A 15 9.59 12.07 -6.81
C PHE A 15 9.86 11.44 -5.44
N THR A 16 10.42 12.20 -4.49
CA THR A 16 10.71 11.75 -3.12
C THR A 16 9.51 11.07 -2.47
N PRO A 17 8.29 11.63 -2.43
CA PRO A 17 7.12 10.96 -1.87
C PRO A 17 6.79 9.63 -2.56
N PHE A 18 7.01 9.51 -3.87
CA PHE A 18 6.74 8.30 -4.65
C PHE A 18 7.79 7.21 -4.48
N ILE A 19 8.95 7.53 -3.92
CA ILE A 19 10.06 6.59 -3.69
C ILE A 19 10.20 6.30 -2.19
N ALA A 20 10.24 7.33 -1.36
CA ALA A 20 10.45 7.23 0.08
C ALA A 20 9.31 6.48 0.79
N VAL A 21 8.04 6.76 0.44
CA VAL A 21 6.90 6.09 1.06
C VAL A 21 6.90 4.58 0.78
N PRO A 22 7.03 4.12 -0.48
CA PRO A 22 7.22 2.69 -0.78
C PRO A 22 8.36 2.02 -0.04
N ILE A 23 9.54 2.64 -0.05
CA ILE A 23 10.73 2.08 0.59
C ILE A 23 10.48 1.95 2.10
N PHE A 24 9.96 2.99 2.73
CA PHE A 24 9.60 2.97 4.14
C PHE A 24 8.58 1.87 4.45
N CYS A 25 7.48 1.83 3.70
CA CYS A 25 6.44 0.81 3.84
C CYS A 25 6.99 -0.62 3.68
N PHE A 26 7.90 -0.85 2.72
CA PHE A 26 8.57 -2.13 2.54
C PHE A 26 9.37 -2.53 3.78
N PHE A 27 10.19 -1.62 4.33
CA PHE A 27 10.98 -1.91 5.52
C PHE A 27 10.10 -2.14 6.76
N VAL A 28 9.03 -1.38 6.93
CA VAL A 28 8.06 -1.60 8.01
C VAL A 28 7.42 -2.99 7.89
N GLY A 29 6.98 -3.40 6.70
CA GLY A 29 6.47 -4.74 6.44
C GLY A 29 7.52 -5.83 6.71
N TRP A 30 8.79 -5.53 6.42
CA TRP A 30 9.91 -6.45 6.61
C TRP A 30 10.30 -6.65 8.08
N MET A 31 10.16 -5.61 8.90
CA MET A 31 10.48 -5.60 10.33
C MET A 31 9.47 -6.40 11.17
N ILE A 32 8.27 -6.68 10.64
CA ILE A 32 7.27 -7.45 11.37
C ILE A 32 7.74 -8.91 11.54
N PRO A 33 7.81 -9.41 12.79
CA PRO A 33 8.25 -10.78 13.06
C PRO A 33 7.22 -11.77 12.54
N ARG A 34 7.71 -12.82 11.87
CA ARG A 34 6.86 -13.73 11.09
C ARG A 34 5.92 -14.59 11.93
N SER A 35 6.28 -14.85 13.18
CA SER A 35 5.42 -15.56 14.14
C SER A 35 4.10 -14.83 14.39
N GLN A 36 4.04 -13.52 14.13
CA GLN A 36 2.83 -12.71 14.26
C GLN A 36 2.01 -12.63 12.96
N ILE A 37 2.52 -13.13 11.83
CA ILE A 37 1.87 -13.06 10.51
C ILE A 37 0.94 -14.27 10.31
N THR A 38 -0.13 -14.29 11.10
CA THR A 38 -1.26 -15.21 10.95
C THR A 38 -2.27 -14.69 9.92
N GLU A 39 -3.12 -15.56 9.38
CA GLU A 39 -4.19 -15.12 8.48
C GLU A 39 -5.17 -14.17 9.17
N LYS A 40 -5.46 -14.39 10.46
CA LYS A 40 -6.33 -13.52 11.26
C LYS A 40 -5.76 -12.12 11.41
N SER A 41 -4.45 -11.99 11.65
CA SER A 41 -3.79 -10.68 11.75
C SER A 41 -3.70 -9.98 10.40
N ILE A 42 -3.46 -10.71 9.30
CA ILE A 42 -3.53 -10.15 7.95
C ILE A 42 -4.92 -9.58 7.67
N MET A 43 -5.98 -10.35 7.95
CA MET A 43 -7.36 -9.89 7.75
C MET A 43 -7.68 -8.65 8.59
N ALA A 44 -7.30 -8.62 9.87
CA ALA A 44 -7.54 -7.47 10.74
C ALA A 44 -6.82 -6.20 10.23
N VAL A 45 -5.56 -6.33 9.83
CA VAL A 45 -4.78 -5.23 9.25
C VAL A 45 -5.41 -4.76 7.95
N LEU A 46 -5.83 -5.68 7.08
CA LEU A 46 -6.51 -5.34 5.83
C LEU A 46 -7.83 -4.61 6.08
N SER A 47 -8.66 -5.07 7.01
CA SER A 47 -9.92 -4.41 7.36
C SER A 47 -9.69 -2.99 7.88
N PHE A 48 -8.68 -2.79 8.73
CA PHE A 48 -8.32 -1.45 9.21
C PHE A 48 -7.80 -0.55 8.08
N VAL A 49 -6.92 -1.08 7.23
CA VAL A 49 -6.40 -0.38 6.05
C VAL A 49 -7.52 0.03 5.11
N LEU A 50 -8.48 -0.86 4.84
CA LEU A 50 -9.65 -0.58 4.01
C LEU A 50 -10.49 0.55 4.58
N PHE A 51 -10.74 0.54 5.89
CA PHE A 51 -11.45 1.62 6.56
C PHE A 51 -10.71 2.97 6.43
N CYS A 52 -9.41 2.99 6.69
CA CYS A 52 -8.59 4.19 6.49
C CYS A 52 -8.60 4.69 5.05
N LEU A 53 -8.53 3.80 4.06
CA LEU A 53 -8.58 4.16 2.64
C LEU A 53 -9.91 4.80 2.25
N VAL A 54 -11.04 4.33 2.80
CA VAL A 54 -12.36 4.95 2.57
C VAL A 54 -12.41 6.35 3.17
N LEU A 55 -11.84 6.56 4.36
CA LEU A 55 -11.75 7.90 4.95
C LEU A 55 -10.86 8.83 4.12
N ILE A 56 -9.68 8.36 3.69
CA ILE A 56 -8.75 9.15 2.85
C ILE A 56 -9.41 9.49 1.51
N SER A 57 -10.17 8.58 0.92
CA SER A 57 -10.94 8.84 -0.30
C SER A 57 -11.90 10.02 -0.16
N TYR A 58 -12.51 10.17 1.01
CA TYR A 58 -13.47 11.24 1.26
C TYR A 58 -12.78 12.59 1.52
N TYR A 59 -11.74 12.60 2.35
CA TYR A 59 -11.12 13.85 2.79
C TYR A 59 -9.96 14.33 1.92
N ALA A 60 -9.22 13.41 1.28
CA ALA A 60 -7.99 13.72 0.56
C ALA A 60 -7.73 12.70 -0.58
N PRO A 61 -8.60 12.65 -1.62
CA PRO A 61 -8.48 11.69 -2.70
C PRO A 61 -7.16 11.81 -3.49
N GLN A 62 -6.49 12.96 -3.46
CA GLN A 62 -5.18 13.15 -4.10
C GLN A 62 -4.08 12.29 -3.46
N LEU A 63 -4.22 11.93 -2.17
CA LEU A 63 -3.26 11.10 -1.45
C LEU A 63 -3.46 9.60 -1.70
N LEU A 64 -4.59 9.22 -2.31
CA LEU A 64 -4.98 7.82 -2.47
C LEU A 64 -3.93 7.01 -3.24
N GLY A 65 -3.40 7.58 -4.32
CA GLY A 65 -2.36 6.95 -5.13
C GLY A 65 -1.08 6.66 -4.34
N MET A 66 -0.69 7.57 -3.44
CA MET A 66 0.50 7.41 -2.60
C MET A 66 0.31 6.31 -1.55
N PHE A 67 -0.84 6.28 -0.88
CA PHE A 67 -1.19 5.25 0.10
C PHE A 67 -1.28 3.87 -0.55
N PHE A 68 -1.90 3.79 -1.73
CA PHE A 68 -1.95 2.55 -2.48
C PHE A 68 -0.58 2.04 -2.88
N TRP A 69 0.28 2.94 -3.36
CA TRP A 69 1.64 2.59 -3.73
C TRP A 69 2.43 2.10 -2.52
N GLY A 70 2.32 2.76 -1.36
CA GLY A 70 2.92 2.30 -0.11
C GLY A 70 2.40 0.93 0.34
N LEU A 71 1.09 0.67 0.26
CA LEU A 71 0.49 -0.60 0.64
C LEU A 71 1.03 -1.78 -0.17
N ILE A 72 1.16 -1.63 -1.49
CA ILE A 72 1.74 -2.69 -2.34
C ILE A 72 3.13 -3.08 -1.82
N TRP A 73 3.99 -2.08 -1.58
CA TRP A 73 5.34 -2.31 -1.09
C TRP A 73 5.40 -2.86 0.34
N PHE A 74 4.48 -2.43 1.21
CA PHE A 74 4.30 -3.01 2.53
C PHE A 74 3.99 -4.50 2.45
N PHE A 75 3.02 -4.91 1.62
CA PHE A 75 2.67 -6.32 1.44
C PHE A 75 3.81 -7.13 0.78
N ILE A 76 4.57 -6.54 -0.14
CA ILE A 76 5.78 -7.17 -0.69
C ILE A 76 6.81 -7.44 0.42
N GLY A 77 7.04 -6.47 1.31
CA GLY A 77 7.94 -6.63 2.47
C GLY A 77 7.44 -7.68 3.47
N LEU A 78 6.13 -7.67 3.74
CA LEU A 78 5.45 -8.58 4.67
C LEU A 78 5.42 -10.04 4.16
N LEU A 79 5.15 -10.24 2.86
CA LEU A 79 4.95 -11.55 2.22
C LEU A 79 6.21 -12.14 1.58
N ARG A 80 7.41 -11.71 2.01
CA ARG A 80 8.69 -12.25 1.50
C ARG A 80 8.70 -13.78 1.44
N ALA A 81 9.09 -14.34 0.29
CA ALA A 81 8.94 -15.76 -0.04
C ALA A 81 9.76 -16.75 0.80
N LYS A 82 10.71 -16.28 1.61
CA LYS A 82 11.59 -17.15 2.41
C LYS A 82 10.71 -17.95 3.38
N ASN A 83 10.57 -19.26 3.21
CA ASN A 83 9.80 -20.21 4.04
C ASN A 83 8.27 -20.30 3.83
N TYR A 84 7.69 -19.66 2.81
CA TYR A 84 6.30 -19.96 2.42
C TYR A 84 6.28 -20.97 1.26
N SER A 85 5.32 -21.89 1.29
CA SER A 85 5.05 -22.69 0.08
C SER A 85 4.54 -21.75 -1.02
N LYS A 86 4.82 -22.08 -2.29
CA LYS A 86 4.32 -21.27 -3.43
C LYS A 86 2.81 -21.02 -3.32
N SER A 87 2.05 -22.02 -2.87
CA SER A 87 0.60 -21.92 -2.68
C SER A 87 0.20 -20.88 -1.62
N GLN A 88 0.82 -20.87 -0.44
CA GLN A 88 0.51 -19.90 0.62
C GLN A 88 0.85 -18.47 0.23
N PHE A 89 1.94 -18.28 -0.54
CA PHE A 89 2.29 -16.98 -1.09
C PHE A 89 1.20 -16.46 -2.04
N TRP A 90 0.79 -17.29 -3.01
CA TRP A 90 -0.25 -16.92 -3.97
C TRP A 90 -1.61 -16.66 -3.31
N ILE A 91 -2.02 -17.48 -2.33
CA ILE A 91 -3.29 -17.28 -1.60
C ILE A 91 -3.32 -15.93 -0.89
N ARG A 92 -2.22 -15.54 -0.24
CA ARG A 92 -2.15 -14.25 0.48
C ARG A 92 -2.18 -13.04 -0.46
N TRP A 93 -1.56 -13.16 -1.64
CA TRP A 93 -1.68 -12.17 -2.71
C TRP A 93 -3.09 -12.10 -3.30
N LEU A 94 -3.77 -13.25 -3.42
CA LEU A 94 -5.14 -13.34 -3.90
C LEU A 94 -6.10 -12.65 -2.93
N ILE A 95 -5.96 -12.89 -1.61
CA ILE A 95 -6.73 -12.19 -0.57
C ILE A 95 -6.53 -10.68 -0.67
N PHE A 96 -5.27 -10.23 -0.81
CA PHE A 96 -4.97 -8.81 -0.98
C PHE A 96 -5.67 -8.21 -2.22
N SER A 97 -5.59 -8.89 -3.37
CA SER A 97 -6.22 -8.46 -4.62
C SER A 97 -7.75 -8.42 -4.52
N VAL A 98 -8.38 -9.40 -3.87
CA VAL A 98 -9.84 -9.43 -3.67
C VAL A 98 -10.30 -8.28 -2.78
N CYS A 99 -9.64 -8.07 -1.64
CA CYS A 99 -9.99 -6.96 -0.76
C CYS A 99 -9.78 -5.59 -1.42
N PHE A 100 -8.75 -5.46 -2.25
CA PHE A 100 -8.52 -4.26 -3.05
C PHE A 100 -9.62 -4.05 -4.10
N THR A 101 -10.09 -5.13 -4.72
CA THR A 101 -11.21 -5.06 -5.68
C THR A 101 -12.49 -4.62 -4.97
N ILE A 102 -12.78 -5.19 -3.78
CA ILE A 102 -13.93 -4.78 -2.95
C ILE A 102 -13.81 -3.30 -2.61
N TYR A 103 -12.63 -2.83 -2.22
CA TYR A 103 -12.40 -1.41 -1.97
C TYR A 103 -12.75 -0.53 -3.17
N ILE A 104 -12.25 -0.87 -4.37
CA ILE A 104 -12.54 -0.09 -5.57
C ILE A 104 -14.04 -0.08 -5.84
N LEU A 105 -14.72 -1.21 -5.70
CA LEU A 105 -16.17 -1.29 -5.87
C LEU A 105 -16.92 -0.42 -4.86
N VAL A 106 -16.52 -0.45 -3.59
CA VAL A 106 -17.09 0.39 -2.52
C VAL A 106 -16.82 1.87 -2.79
N TYR A 107 -15.59 2.23 -3.16
CA TYR A 107 -15.21 3.57 -3.55
C TYR A 107 -16.06 4.06 -4.73
N LEU A 108 -16.15 3.28 -5.80
CA LEU A 108 -17.00 3.61 -6.94
C LEU A 108 -18.48 3.71 -6.55
N TYR A 109 -18.99 2.83 -5.70
CA TYR A 109 -20.37 2.88 -5.25
C TYR A 109 -20.68 4.18 -4.48
N PHE A 110 -19.85 4.53 -3.49
CA PHE A 110 -20.08 5.73 -2.67
C PHE A 110 -19.77 7.05 -3.40
N PHE A 111 -18.76 7.09 -4.28
CA PHE A 111 -18.30 8.33 -4.91
C PHE A 111 -18.81 8.56 -6.33
N LYS A 112 -19.35 7.53 -7.02
CA LYS A 112 -20.01 7.69 -8.33
C LYS A 112 -21.50 8.05 -8.20
N LEU A 113 -22.01 8.11 -6.98
CA LEU A 113 -23.33 8.62 -6.61
C LEU A 113 -23.33 10.13 -6.30
N PHE A 114 -22.18 10.82 -6.44
CA PHE A 114 -22.01 12.26 -6.29
C PHE A 114 -21.68 12.94 -7.62
#